data_AF-A0ABD5SSB9-F1
#
_entry.id   AF-A0ABD5SSB9-F1
#
_cell.length_a   1.000
_cell.length_b   1.000
_cell.length_c   1.000
_cell.angle_alpha   90.00
_cell.angle_beta   90.00
_cell.angle_gamma   90.00
#
_symmetry.space_group_name_H-M   'P 1'
#
loop_
_entity.id
_entity.type
_entity.pdbx_description
1 polymer ?
#
loop_
_entity_poly.entity_id
_entity_poly.type
_entity_poly.pdbx_seq_one_letter_code
_entity_poly.pdbx_strand_id
1 'polypeptide(L)'
;VEGLVDAGLSEGVAERVSEGAQSLPAVEIEWGRFPDSVATGENEVCEVTVRNVGEPARAGIRVTVNGVEMTSTNPYLRDEETVPIGVFGADAEELEFTVSVAFPETPLIPIESNRTVDVR
;
A
#
# COMPACT_ATOMS: atom_id res chain seq x y z
N VAL A 1 -14.02 -17.10 -15.28
CA VAL A 1 -15.26 -16.41 -15.67
C VAL A 1 -16.52 -17.04 -15.10
N GLU A 2 -16.57 -18.37 -14.85
CA GLU A 2 -17.76 -19.06 -14.34
C GLU A 2 -18.37 -18.42 -13.08
N GLY A 3 -17.58 -18.13 -12.05
CA GLY A 3 -18.10 -17.49 -10.83
C GLY A 3 -18.71 -16.09 -11.06
N LEU A 4 -18.29 -15.36 -12.11
CA LEU A 4 -18.90 -14.09 -12.50
C LEU A 4 -20.24 -14.30 -13.22
N VAL A 5 -20.37 -15.38 -13.98
CA VAL A 5 -21.63 -15.78 -14.62
C VAL A 5 -22.62 -16.25 -13.57
N ASP A 6 -22.17 -17.05 -12.60
CA ASP A 6 -22.98 -17.48 -11.45
C ASP A 6 -23.47 -16.29 -10.61
N ALA A 7 -22.67 -15.21 -10.56
CA ALA A 7 -23.04 -13.94 -9.93
C ALA A 7 -24.04 -13.09 -10.75
N GLY A 8 -24.47 -13.57 -11.92
CA GLY A 8 -25.51 -12.95 -12.74
C GLY A 8 -25.01 -12.11 -13.92
N LEU A 9 -23.71 -12.13 -14.23
CA LEU A 9 -23.21 -11.51 -15.45
C LEU A 9 -23.48 -12.42 -16.66
N SER A 10 -23.77 -11.81 -17.81
CA SER A 10 -23.73 -12.58 -19.06
C SER A 10 -22.29 -12.98 -19.36
N GLU A 11 -22.09 -14.12 -20.05
CA GLU A 11 -20.78 -14.67 -20.35
C GLU A 11 -19.83 -13.64 -21.00
N GLY A 12 -20.27 -12.97 -22.08
CA GLY A 12 -19.45 -11.93 -22.73
C GLY A 12 -19.24 -10.65 -21.90
N VAL A 13 -19.99 -10.43 -20.82
CA VAL A 13 -19.68 -9.38 -19.83
C VAL A 13 -18.66 -9.91 -18.82
N ALA A 14 -18.85 -11.13 -18.32
CA ALA A 14 -17.94 -11.79 -17.40
C ALA A 14 -16.51 -11.93 -17.98
N GLU A 15 -16.40 -12.26 -19.26
CA GLU A 15 -15.12 -12.29 -19.99
C GLU A 15 -14.44 -10.93 -19.98
N ARG A 16 -15.14 -9.88 -20.45
CA ARG A 16 -14.58 -8.52 -20.50
C ARG A 16 -14.18 -7.99 -19.12
N VAL A 17 -14.95 -8.31 -18.08
CA VAL A 17 -14.60 -7.95 -16.70
C VAL A 17 -13.35 -8.70 -16.25
N SER A 18 -13.28 -10.00 -16.51
CA SER A 18 -12.10 -10.82 -16.16
C SER A 18 -10.84 -10.34 -16.89
N GLU A 19 -10.93 -10.06 -18.18
CA GLU A 19 -9.83 -9.53 -18.98
C GLU A 19 -9.40 -8.14 -18.49
N GLY A 20 -10.36 -7.24 -18.27
CA GLY A 20 -10.10 -5.91 -17.73
C GLY A 20 -9.40 -5.98 -16.37
N ALA A 21 -9.89 -6.82 -15.45
CA ALA A 21 -9.30 -6.99 -14.13
C ALA A 21 -7.86 -7.53 -14.18
N GLN A 22 -7.56 -8.46 -15.07
CA GLN A 22 -6.20 -8.99 -15.25
C GLN A 22 -5.22 -7.96 -15.81
N SER A 23 -5.71 -6.93 -16.51
CA SER A 23 -4.88 -5.84 -17.02
C SER A 23 -4.63 -4.70 -16.02
N LEU A 24 -5.18 -4.79 -14.81
CA LEU A 24 -5.03 -3.75 -13.79
C LEU A 24 -3.75 -3.96 -12.96
N PRO A 25 -3.15 -2.87 -12.48
CA PRO A 25 -2.11 -2.96 -11.46
C PRO A 25 -2.71 -3.47 -10.15
N ALA A 26 -1.90 -4.20 -9.38
CA ALA A 26 -2.25 -4.69 -8.06
C ALA A 26 -0.99 -4.74 -7.20
N VAL A 27 -1.09 -4.43 -5.90
CA VAL A 27 0.07 -4.42 -5.00
C VAL A 27 -0.18 -5.17 -3.70
N GLU A 28 0.91 -5.69 -3.16
CA GLU A 28 1.03 -6.16 -1.79
C GLU A 28 1.98 -5.22 -1.02
N ILE A 29 1.63 -4.88 0.21
CA ILE A 29 2.42 -4.00 1.09
C ILE A 29 3.00 -4.85 2.21
N GLU A 30 4.32 -4.99 2.22
CA GLU A 30 5.08 -5.81 3.16
C GLU A 30 5.84 -4.91 4.15
N TRP A 31 5.41 -4.91 5.41
CA TRP A 31 6.02 -4.09 6.46
C TRP A 31 7.40 -4.58 6.94
N GLY A 32 7.84 -5.76 6.51
CA GLY A 32 9.12 -6.33 6.91
C GLY A 32 9.26 -6.43 8.43
N ARG A 33 10.42 -5.97 8.94
CA ARG A 33 10.65 -5.79 10.38
C ARG A 33 10.21 -4.38 10.76
N PHE A 34 9.00 -4.28 11.26
CA PHE A 34 8.43 -3.05 11.80
C PHE A 34 8.18 -3.24 13.31
N PRO A 35 8.61 -2.33 14.18
CA PRO A 35 8.49 -2.50 15.62
C PRO A 35 7.03 -2.37 16.07
N ASP A 36 6.65 -3.09 17.13
CA ASP A 36 5.39 -2.87 17.83
C ASP A 36 5.50 -1.72 18.85
N SER A 37 6.72 -1.33 19.25
CA SER A 37 6.94 -0.22 20.18
C SER A 37 8.31 0.45 20.01
N VAL A 38 8.39 1.75 20.34
CA VAL A 38 9.61 2.57 20.35
C VAL A 38 9.73 3.35 21.66
N ALA A 39 10.93 3.48 22.22
CA ALA A 39 11.12 4.26 23.44
C ALA A 39 11.09 5.77 23.17
N THR A 40 10.65 6.55 24.15
CA THR A 40 10.66 8.02 24.05
C THR A 40 12.07 8.54 23.82
N GLY A 41 12.23 9.35 22.77
CA GLY A 41 13.52 9.91 22.35
C GLY A 41 14.38 8.99 21.49
N GLU A 42 13.99 7.73 21.31
CA GLU A 42 14.67 6.78 20.41
C GLU A 42 14.06 6.80 19.00
N ASN A 43 14.84 6.31 18.03
CA ASN A 43 14.38 6.20 16.66
C ASN A 43 14.95 4.97 15.95
N GLU A 44 14.17 4.44 15.01
CA GLU A 44 14.58 3.35 14.12
C GLU A 44 14.20 3.70 12.67
N VAL A 45 15.01 3.27 11.70
CA VAL A 45 14.66 3.35 10.27
C VAL A 45 14.23 1.96 9.84
N CYS A 46 12.99 1.86 9.39
CA CYS A 46 12.40 0.64 8.88
C CYS A 46 12.19 0.76 7.37
N GLU A 47 12.04 -0.38 6.71
CA GLU A 47 11.78 -0.46 5.28
C GLU A 47 10.45 -1.17 5.04
N VAL A 48 9.59 -0.55 4.23
CA VAL A 48 8.35 -1.16 3.74
C VAL A 48 8.48 -1.41 2.25
N THR A 49 8.17 -2.62 1.82
CA THR A 49 8.21 -3.00 0.41
C THR A 49 6.80 -2.97 -0.18
N VAL A 50 6.65 -2.23 -1.27
CA VAL A 50 5.44 -2.24 -2.10
C VAL A 50 5.75 -3.09 -3.33
N ARG A 51 5.19 -4.30 -3.39
CA ARG A 51 5.37 -5.24 -4.51
C ARG A 51 4.20 -5.16 -5.46
N ASN A 52 4.46 -4.97 -6.74
CA ASN A 52 3.48 -5.10 -7.81
C ASN A 52 3.28 -6.58 -8.16
N VAL A 53 2.04 -7.03 -8.04
CA VAL A 53 1.57 -8.38 -8.39
C VAL A 53 0.60 -8.37 -9.57
N GLY A 54 0.38 -7.20 -10.18
CA GLY A 54 -0.43 -7.02 -11.39
C GLY A 54 0.38 -6.40 -12.53
N GLU A 55 -0.30 -5.75 -13.47
CA GLU A 55 0.36 -5.10 -14.60
C GLU A 55 1.16 -3.85 -14.18
N PRO A 56 2.33 -3.58 -14.78
CA PRO A 56 3.12 -2.40 -14.47
C PRO A 56 2.38 -1.08 -14.74
N ALA A 57 2.46 -0.14 -13.80
CA ALA A 57 1.78 1.14 -13.92
C ALA A 57 2.51 2.28 -13.18
N ARG A 58 2.13 3.53 -13.48
CA ARG A 58 2.51 4.67 -12.64
C ARG A 58 1.80 4.53 -11.29
N ALA A 59 2.57 4.45 -10.22
CA ALA A 59 2.05 4.43 -8.85
C ALA A 59 2.35 5.77 -8.15
N GLY A 60 1.51 6.18 -7.22
CA GLY A 60 1.83 7.15 -6.19
C GLY A 60 1.82 6.45 -4.84
N ILE A 61 2.96 6.44 -4.15
CA ILE A 61 3.12 5.83 -2.84
C ILE A 61 3.30 6.97 -1.83
N ARG A 62 2.45 7.00 -0.81
CA ARG A 62 2.47 8.00 0.24
C ARG A 62 2.50 7.32 1.60
N VAL A 63 3.39 7.78 2.46
CA VAL A 63 3.49 7.35 3.86
C VAL A 63 3.07 8.50 4.76
N THR A 64 2.22 8.20 5.74
CA THR A 64 1.85 9.12 6.81
C THR A 64 2.12 8.51 8.18
N VAL A 65 2.28 9.36 9.20
CA VAL A 65 2.20 9.01 10.62
C VAL A 65 1.18 9.91 11.29
N ASN A 66 0.19 9.34 11.97
CA ASN A 66 -0.92 10.09 12.58
C ASN A 66 -1.58 11.08 11.60
N GLY A 67 -1.71 10.67 10.33
CA GLY A 67 -2.26 11.48 9.23
C GLY A 67 -1.31 12.56 8.66
N VAL A 68 -0.11 12.74 9.22
CA VAL A 68 0.89 13.70 8.71
C VAL A 68 1.79 13.01 7.70
N GLU A 69 1.91 13.58 6.49
CA GLU A 69 2.78 13.04 5.45
C GLU A 69 4.25 13.02 5.87
N MET A 70 4.87 11.85 5.74
CA MET A 70 6.30 11.65 5.97
C MET A 70 7.07 11.66 4.65
N THR A 71 6.58 10.93 3.64
CA THR A 71 7.26 10.74 2.36
C THR A 71 6.24 10.42 1.28
N SER A 72 6.53 10.86 0.06
CA SER A 72 5.72 10.60 -1.12
C SER A 72 6.65 10.36 -2.33
N THR A 73 6.36 9.33 -3.11
CA THR A 73 7.09 8.98 -4.34
C THR A 73 6.13 8.54 -5.44
N ASN A 74 6.54 8.69 -6.71
CA ASN A 74 5.71 8.38 -7.88
C ASN A 74 6.42 7.47 -8.89
N PRO A 75 6.83 6.26 -8.49
CA PRO A 75 7.58 5.37 -9.37
C PRO A 75 6.72 4.86 -10.52
N TYR A 76 7.39 4.44 -11.58
CA TYR A 76 6.77 3.51 -12.53
C TYR A 76 7.03 2.10 -12.00
N LEU A 77 6.05 1.54 -11.30
CA LEU A 77 6.19 0.33 -10.51
C LEU A 77 6.07 -0.90 -11.42
N ARG A 78 7.19 -1.58 -11.64
CA ARG A 78 7.24 -2.82 -12.45
C ARG A 78 7.26 -4.07 -11.57
N ASP A 79 8.12 -4.06 -10.57
CA ASP A 79 8.36 -5.19 -9.67
C ASP A 79 8.10 -4.76 -8.22
N GLU A 80 9.02 -4.05 -7.59
CA GLU A 80 8.84 -3.54 -6.24
C GLU A 80 9.51 -2.17 -6.02
N GLU A 81 9.07 -1.47 -4.99
CA GLU A 81 9.68 -0.23 -4.47
C GLU A 81 9.79 -0.35 -2.95
N THR A 82 10.97 -0.04 -2.41
CA THR A 82 11.19 0.01 -0.95
C THR A 82 11.13 1.45 -0.47
N VAL A 83 10.25 1.71 0.50
CA VAL A 83 10.07 3.03 1.10
C VAL A 83 10.64 3.04 2.51
N PRO A 84 11.64 3.90 2.80
CA PRO A 84 12.16 4.05 4.15
C PRO A 84 11.17 4.83 5.01
N ILE A 85 10.93 4.33 6.23
CA ILE A 85 10.06 4.96 7.23
C ILE A 85 10.87 5.14 8.51
N GLY A 86 10.94 6.39 8.99
CA GLY A 86 11.51 6.68 10.31
C GLY A 86 10.45 6.54 11.40
N VAL A 87 10.69 5.65 12.35
CA VAL A 87 9.87 5.51 13.56
C VAL A 87 10.53 6.31 14.67
N PHE A 88 9.85 7.31 15.20
CA PHE A 88 10.39 8.24 16.21
C PHE A 88 9.48 8.26 17.45
N GLY A 89 10.00 7.83 18.60
CA GLY A 89 9.28 7.90 19.87
C GLY A 89 9.15 9.35 20.35
N ALA A 90 8.11 10.05 19.89
CA ALA A 90 7.84 11.45 20.20
C ALA A 90 6.81 11.59 21.35
N ASP A 91 6.13 12.74 21.41
CA ASP A 91 5.19 13.06 22.51
C ASP A 91 3.87 12.27 22.45
N ALA A 92 3.56 11.62 21.33
CA ALA A 92 2.37 10.80 21.19
C ALA A 92 2.59 9.44 21.87
N GLU A 93 1.57 8.93 22.57
CA GLU A 93 1.61 7.58 23.17
C GLU A 93 1.54 6.47 22.09
N GLU A 94 1.04 6.80 20.91
CA GLU A 94 0.82 5.88 19.79
C GLU A 94 1.12 6.56 18.44
N LEU A 95 1.73 5.80 17.53
CA LEU A 95 2.05 6.22 16.17
C LEU A 95 1.35 5.29 15.16
N GLU A 96 0.36 5.82 14.44
CA GLU A 96 -0.31 5.13 13.35
C GLU A 96 0.38 5.47 12.02
N PHE A 97 1.12 4.51 11.47
CA PHE A 97 1.72 4.60 10.16
C PHE A 97 0.75 4.07 9.10
N THR A 98 0.55 4.83 8.02
CA THR A 98 -0.23 4.38 6.87
C THR A 98 0.60 4.48 5.60
N VAL A 99 0.66 3.39 4.84
CA VAL A 99 1.19 3.35 3.49
C VAL A 99 0.00 3.27 2.53
N SER A 100 -0.14 4.27 1.67
CA SER A 100 -1.21 4.39 0.68
C SER A 100 -0.62 4.35 -0.73
N VAL A 101 -1.13 3.46 -1.59
CA VAL A 101 -0.70 3.29 -2.97
C VAL A 101 -1.86 3.57 -3.91
N ALA A 102 -1.71 4.57 -4.77
CA ALA A 102 -2.71 4.96 -5.76
C ALA A 102 -2.19 4.78 -7.19
N PHE A 103 -3.07 4.41 -8.11
CA PHE A 103 -2.77 4.27 -9.54
C PHE A 103 -3.57 5.31 -10.34
N PRO A 104 -3.06 6.55 -10.49
CA PRO A 104 -3.83 7.70 -10.98
C PRO A 104 -4.34 7.57 -12.42
N GLU A 105 -3.78 6.65 -13.20
CA GLU A 105 -4.20 6.37 -14.58
C GLU A 105 -5.33 5.31 -14.65
N THR A 106 -5.78 4.82 -13.50
CA THR A 106 -6.81 3.79 -13.38
C THR A 106 -7.93 4.25 -12.45
N PRO A 107 -9.15 3.69 -12.54
CA PRO A 107 -10.24 4.01 -11.63
C PRO A 107 -10.13 3.31 -10.26
N LEU A 108 -8.97 2.74 -9.92
CA LEU A 108 -8.78 2.02 -8.65
C LEU A 108 -8.77 2.98 -7.47
N ILE A 109 -9.46 2.60 -6.40
CA ILE A 109 -9.29 3.23 -5.10
C ILE A 109 -7.87 2.97 -4.58
N PRO A 110 -7.27 3.91 -3.81
CA PRO A 110 -5.97 3.66 -3.20
C PRO A 110 -6.02 2.43 -2.28
N ILE A 111 -4.97 1.61 -2.38
CA ILE A 111 -4.73 0.48 -1.46
C ILE A 111 -4.01 1.04 -0.25
N GLU A 112 -4.51 0.73 0.95
CA GLU A 112 -3.94 1.22 2.19
C GLU A 112 -3.57 0.06 3.11
N SER A 113 -2.43 0.20 3.79
CA SER A 113 -2.01 -0.68 4.87
C SER A 113 -1.57 0.16 6.05
N ASN A 114 -1.89 -0.28 7.27
CA ASN A 114 -1.57 0.43 8.50
C ASN A 114 -0.75 -0.44 9.46
N ARG A 115 0.05 0.25 10.28
CA ARG A 115 0.74 -0.31 11.44
C ARG A 115 0.75 0.70 12.58
N THR A 116 0.55 0.19 13.79
CA THR A 116 0.54 0.98 15.01
C THR A 116 1.78 0.65 15.84
N VAL A 117 2.43 1.67 16.39
CA VAL A 117 3.61 1.55 17.25
C VAL A 117 3.36 2.29 18.56
N ASP A 118 3.51 1.60 19.68
CA ASP A 118 3.40 2.21 21.01
C ASP A 118 4.67 3.00 21.37
N VAL A 119 4.53 4.16 22.01
CA VAL A 119 5.67 4.91 22.57
C VAL A 119 5.80 4.62 24.06
N ARG A 120 6.84 3.89 24.47
CA ARG A 120 7.05 3.46 25.87
C ARG A 120 8.49 3.10 26.22
#